data_AF-A0A811PL99-F1
#
_entry.id   AF-A0A811PL99-F1
#
_cell.length_a   1.000
_cell.length_b   1.000
_cell.length_c   1.000
_cell.angle_alpha   90.00
_cell.angle_beta   90.00
_cell.angle_gamma   90.00
#
_symmetry.space_group_name_H-M   'P 1'
#
loop_
_entity.id
_entity.type
_entity.pdbx_description
1 polymer ?
#
loop_
_entity_poly.entity_id
_entity_poly.type
_entity_poly.pdbx_seq_one_letter_code
_entity_poly.pdbx_strand_id
1 'polypeptide(L)'
;MDTDTRTILINDDVPDLPAIAERMATTTARLEADFSKVETKIHRFPRSLRGIGGDKDRYIVPSVVAIGPYHHGAPHVHKMEEVKLAAAYYLCRASRRSTAEVYEKVRSVAGAARGCYDADDPAVVGLGNAEFAAMMFLDGCFLLQYMVAGGDVTTTTRRRPCCRTG
;
A
#
# COMPACT_ATOMS: atom_id res chain seq x y z
N MET A 1 -28.71 -70.86 -0.19
CA MET A 1 -28.58 -69.78 0.81
C MET A 1 -27.73 -68.69 0.17
N ASP A 2 -28.27 -67.48 0.18
CA ASP A 2 -27.94 -66.25 -0.54
C ASP A 2 -26.52 -66.06 -1.08
N THR A 3 -26.47 -65.71 -2.37
CA THR A 3 -25.38 -64.92 -2.95
C THR A 3 -25.88 -63.48 -3.03
N ASP A 4 -25.65 -62.71 -1.97
CA ASP A 4 -25.99 -61.28 -1.89
C ASP A 4 -25.10 -60.50 -2.88
N THR A 5 -25.62 -60.29 -4.10
CA THR A 5 -24.98 -59.41 -5.08
C THR A 5 -25.37 -57.98 -4.73
N ARG A 6 -24.60 -57.34 -3.86
CA ARG A 6 -24.69 -55.89 -3.64
C ARG A 6 -24.19 -55.17 -4.89
N THR A 7 -25.13 -54.67 -5.69
CA THR A 7 -24.86 -53.68 -6.73
C THR A 7 -24.34 -52.41 -6.07
N ILE A 8 -23.05 -52.09 -6.25
CA ILE A 8 -22.50 -50.78 -5.89
C ILE A 8 -23.05 -49.81 -6.93
N LEU A 9 -24.03 -49.00 -6.53
CA LEU A 9 -24.40 -47.80 -7.28
C LEU A 9 -23.22 -46.83 -7.13
N ILE A 10 -22.36 -46.79 -8.14
CA ILE A 10 -21.46 -45.65 -8.32
C ILE A 10 -22.40 -44.50 -8.68
N ASN A 11 -22.64 -43.59 -7.73
CA ASN A 11 -23.19 -42.30 -8.08
C ASN A 11 -22.13 -41.63 -8.94
N ASP A 12 -22.34 -41.66 -10.26
CA ASP A 12 -21.65 -40.82 -11.21
C ASP A 12 -22.13 -39.38 -10.96
N ASP A 13 -21.68 -38.78 -9.84
CA ASP A 13 -21.67 -37.34 -9.63
C ASP A 13 -20.61 -36.75 -10.58
N VAL A 14 -20.87 -36.88 -11.89
CA VAL A 14 -20.19 -36.09 -12.91
C VAL A 14 -20.58 -34.64 -12.60
N PRO A 15 -19.63 -33.78 -12.22
CA PRO A 15 -19.97 -32.42 -11.90
C PRO A 15 -20.64 -31.78 -13.13
N ASP A 16 -21.78 -31.15 -12.89
CA ASP A 16 -22.64 -30.55 -13.92
C ASP A 16 -21.81 -29.60 -14.81
N LEU A 17 -21.48 -30.07 -16.02
CA LEU A 17 -20.62 -29.37 -16.97
C LEU A 17 -21.10 -27.94 -17.28
N PRO A 18 -22.41 -27.69 -17.49
CA PRO A 18 -22.99 -26.34 -17.52
C PRO A 18 -22.61 -25.45 -16.33
N ALA A 19 -22.73 -25.95 -15.10
CA ALA A 19 -22.38 -25.20 -13.89
C ALA A 19 -20.86 -24.94 -13.78
N ILE A 20 -20.03 -25.87 -14.25
CA ILE A 20 -18.58 -25.65 -14.35
C ILE A 20 -18.26 -24.57 -15.38
N ALA A 21 -18.87 -24.63 -16.57
CA ALA A 21 -18.64 -23.66 -17.64
C ALA A 21 -19.04 -22.24 -17.23
N GLU A 22 -20.17 -22.07 -16.55
CA GLU A 22 -20.60 -20.78 -16.00
C GLU A 22 -19.63 -20.26 -14.93
N ARG A 23 -19.18 -21.13 -14.02
CA ARG A 23 -18.16 -20.78 -13.02
C ARG A 23 -16.84 -20.38 -13.67
N MET A 24 -16.41 -21.10 -14.72
CA MET A 24 -15.22 -20.76 -15.49
C MET A 24 -15.35 -19.40 -16.16
N ALA A 25 -16.47 -19.15 -16.86
CA ALA A 25 -16.71 -17.88 -17.54
C ALA A 25 -16.73 -16.70 -16.56
N THR A 26 -17.42 -16.85 -15.43
CA THR A 26 -17.50 -15.81 -14.39
C THR A 26 -16.13 -15.56 -13.75
N THR A 27 -15.37 -16.63 -13.48
CA THR A 27 -14.02 -16.52 -12.91
C THR A 27 -13.06 -15.83 -13.88
N THR A 28 -13.09 -16.22 -15.15
CA THR A 28 -12.26 -15.61 -16.20
C THR A 28 -12.58 -14.13 -16.35
N ALA A 29 -13.86 -13.75 -16.46
CA ALA A 29 -14.26 -12.35 -16.59
C ALA A 29 -13.83 -11.51 -15.38
N ARG A 30 -13.94 -12.06 -14.17
CA ARG A 30 -13.44 -11.40 -12.95
C ARG A 30 -11.93 -11.20 -13.01
N LEU A 31 -11.18 -12.27 -13.34
CA LEU A 31 -9.72 -12.21 -13.41
C LEU A 31 -9.25 -11.23 -14.48
N GLU A 32 -9.86 -11.22 -15.66
CA GLU A 32 -9.56 -10.26 -16.73
C GLU A 32 -9.81 -8.82 -16.28
N ALA A 33 -10.90 -8.56 -15.56
CA ALA A 33 -11.19 -7.24 -14.99
C ALA A 33 -10.16 -6.84 -13.92
N ASP A 34 -9.67 -7.77 -13.12
CA ASP A 34 -8.63 -7.54 -12.12
C ASP A 34 -7.25 -7.32 -12.79
N PHE A 35 -6.90 -8.12 -13.80
CA PHE A 35 -5.67 -7.96 -14.60
C PHE A 35 -5.64 -6.64 -15.34
N SER A 36 -6.78 -6.20 -15.88
CA SER A 36 -6.90 -4.89 -16.55
C SER A 36 -6.60 -3.71 -15.60
N LYS A 37 -6.66 -3.92 -14.28
CA LYS A 37 -6.36 -2.91 -13.26
C LYS A 37 -4.95 -3.05 -12.68
N VAL A 38 -4.20 -4.09 -13.04
CA VAL A 38 -2.93 -4.44 -12.38
C VAL A 38 -1.90 -3.30 -12.41
N GLU A 39 -1.86 -2.53 -13.50
CA GLU A 39 -0.92 -1.42 -13.70
C GLU A 39 -1.21 -0.22 -12.77
N THR A 40 -2.44 -0.13 -12.26
CA THR A 40 -2.88 0.98 -11.38
C THR A 40 -2.92 0.58 -9.90
N LYS A 41 -2.52 -0.66 -9.60
CA LYS A 41 -2.53 -1.23 -8.25
C LYS A 41 -1.14 -1.18 -7.62
N ILE A 42 -1.11 -0.92 -6.32
CA ILE A 42 0.09 -0.99 -5.48
C ILE A 42 0.06 -2.35 -4.78
N HIS A 43 0.85 -3.28 -5.31
CA HIS A 43 0.87 -4.67 -4.83
C HIS A 43 1.82 -4.83 -3.64
N ARG A 44 1.47 -5.76 -2.73
CA ARG A 44 2.50 -6.31 -1.86
C ARG A 44 3.52 -7.08 -2.70
N PHE A 45 4.73 -7.20 -2.17
CA PHE A 45 5.70 -8.12 -2.74
C PHE A 45 5.11 -9.55 -2.77
N PRO A 46 5.08 -10.23 -3.93
CA PRO A 46 4.41 -11.52 -4.07
C PRO A 46 4.98 -12.56 -3.11
N ARG A 47 4.09 -13.26 -2.39
CA ARG A 47 4.50 -14.30 -1.42
C ARG A 47 5.33 -15.41 -2.08
N SER A 48 4.98 -15.77 -3.32
CA SER A 48 5.70 -16.78 -4.11
C SER A 48 7.13 -16.39 -4.45
N LEU A 49 7.46 -15.09 -4.45
CA LEU A 49 8.80 -14.60 -4.76
C LEU A 49 9.63 -14.29 -3.52
N ARG A 50 9.14 -14.56 -2.31
CA ARG A 50 9.87 -14.22 -1.08
C ARG A 50 11.27 -14.83 -1.00
N GLY A 51 11.49 -15.98 -1.65
CA GLY A 51 12.81 -16.62 -1.73
C GLY A 51 13.89 -15.78 -2.43
N ILE A 52 13.52 -14.80 -3.26
CA ILE A 52 14.45 -13.85 -3.89
C ILE A 52 14.51 -12.49 -3.16
N GLY A 53 13.84 -12.37 -2.00
CA GLY A 53 13.73 -11.14 -1.20
C GLY A 53 15.03 -10.69 -0.52
N GLY A 54 16.12 -11.44 -0.70
CA GLY A 54 17.42 -11.19 -0.09
C GLY A 54 17.46 -11.55 1.40
N ASP A 55 18.64 -11.42 2.01
CA ASP A 55 18.83 -11.72 3.43
C ASP A 55 17.87 -10.89 4.29
N LYS A 56 17.12 -11.58 5.17
CA LYS A 56 16.17 -10.97 6.12
C LYS A 56 15.12 -10.07 5.44
N ASP A 57 14.58 -10.50 4.30
CA ASP A 57 13.51 -9.79 3.58
C ASP A 57 13.90 -8.35 3.13
N ARG A 58 15.19 -8.08 2.89
CA ARG A 58 15.72 -6.74 2.57
C ARG A 58 15.02 -6.04 1.40
N TYR A 59 14.57 -6.78 0.40
CA TYR A 59 13.87 -6.21 -0.77
C TYR A 59 12.35 -6.18 -0.62
N ILE A 60 11.84 -6.69 0.49
CA ILE A 60 10.41 -6.82 0.78
C ILE A 60 10.00 -5.81 1.85
N VAL A 61 10.81 -5.67 2.90
CA VAL A 61 10.53 -4.80 4.05
C VAL A 61 11.40 -3.55 3.93
N PRO A 62 10.81 -2.34 3.94
CA PRO A 62 11.59 -1.11 3.87
C PRO A 62 12.51 -1.00 5.08
N SER A 63 13.77 -0.65 4.87
CA SER A 63 14.78 -0.57 5.94
C SER A 63 14.74 0.75 6.72
N VAL A 64 14.25 1.83 6.09
CA VAL A 64 14.32 3.19 6.63
C VAL A 64 12.92 3.79 6.75
N VAL A 65 12.20 3.92 5.64
CA VAL A 65 10.90 4.60 5.58
C VAL A 65 9.86 3.70 4.95
N ALA A 66 8.74 3.51 5.64
CA ALA A 66 7.54 2.91 5.06
C ALA A 66 6.73 3.99 4.35
N ILE A 67 6.23 3.71 3.16
CA ILE A 67 5.30 4.57 2.44
C ILE A 67 4.04 3.74 2.16
N GLY A 68 2.90 4.25 2.60
CA GLY A 68 1.63 3.55 2.52
C GLY A 68 1.39 2.50 3.60
N PRO A 69 0.21 1.86 3.53
CA PRO A 69 -0.34 1.05 4.61
C PRO A 69 0.45 -0.22 4.90
N TYR A 70 1.05 -0.86 3.89
CA TYR A 70 1.59 -2.22 4.03
C TYR A 70 2.69 -2.40 5.09
N HIS A 71 3.45 -1.33 5.35
CA HIS A 71 4.54 -1.32 6.33
C HIS A 71 4.40 -0.19 7.36
N HIS A 72 3.24 0.48 7.39
CA HIS A 72 3.00 1.59 8.31
C HIS A 72 3.11 1.14 9.76
N GLY A 73 3.76 1.95 10.60
CA GLY A 73 3.90 1.69 12.03
C GLY A 73 4.84 0.53 12.40
N ALA A 74 5.58 -0.05 11.44
CA ALA A 74 6.53 -1.11 11.76
C ALA A 74 7.61 -0.59 12.73
N PRO A 75 8.00 -1.36 13.78
CA PRO A 75 8.86 -0.84 14.85
C PRO A 75 10.19 -0.26 14.36
N HIS A 76 10.79 -0.84 13.31
CA HIS A 76 12.08 -0.40 12.78
C HIS A 76 12.02 0.88 11.95
N VAL A 77 10.84 1.30 11.48
CA VAL A 77 10.64 2.56 10.73
C VAL A 77 10.01 3.67 11.57
N HIS A 78 9.68 3.42 12.84
CA HIS A 78 8.96 4.38 13.70
C HIS A 78 9.64 5.76 13.76
N LYS A 79 10.98 5.79 13.85
CA LYS A 79 11.74 7.06 13.86
C LYS A 79 11.50 7.89 12.59
N MET A 80 11.23 7.24 11.45
CA MET A 80 10.94 7.96 10.22
C MET A 80 9.53 8.53 10.19
N GLU A 81 8.57 8.04 10.98
CA GLU A 81 7.26 8.67 11.11
C GLU A 81 7.38 10.08 11.71
N GLU A 82 8.29 10.28 12.67
CA GLU A 82 8.62 11.62 13.21
C GLU A 82 9.25 12.54 12.14
N VAL A 83 10.11 11.98 11.28
CA VAL A 83 10.71 12.74 10.17
C VAL A 83 9.66 13.16 9.15
N LYS A 84 8.65 12.31 8.87
CA LYS A 84 7.54 12.69 7.99
C LYS A 84 6.70 13.83 8.57
N LEU A 85 6.48 13.85 9.88
CA LEU A 85 5.82 14.98 10.56
C LEU A 85 6.62 16.28 10.37
N ALA A 86 7.93 16.23 10.57
CA ALA A 86 8.80 17.39 10.32
C ALA A 86 8.77 17.82 8.85
N ALA A 87 8.79 16.87 7.91
CA ALA A 87 8.70 17.16 6.48
C ALA A 87 7.38 17.84 6.11
N ALA A 88 6.24 17.37 6.64
CA ALA A 88 4.94 18.02 6.46
C ALA A 88 4.93 19.46 6.99
N TYR A 89 5.50 19.69 8.18
CA TYR A 89 5.65 21.04 8.73
C TYR A 89 6.47 21.95 7.80
N TYR A 90 7.65 21.49 7.36
CA TYR A 90 8.52 22.28 6.49
C TYR A 90 7.90 22.54 5.11
N LEU A 91 7.23 21.57 4.53
CA LEU A 91 6.55 21.72 3.25
C LEU A 91 5.41 22.74 3.31
N CYS A 92 4.56 22.68 4.35
CA CYS A 92 3.49 23.66 4.56
C CYS A 92 4.06 25.08 4.71
N ARG A 93 5.13 25.21 5.51
CA ARG A 93 5.81 26.49 5.71
C ARG A 93 6.44 27.04 4.42
N ALA A 94 7.12 26.19 3.65
CA ALA A 94 7.76 26.58 2.39
C ALA A 94 6.72 26.98 1.33
N SER A 95 5.59 26.28 1.27
CA SER A 95 4.48 26.57 0.35
C SER A 95 3.61 27.76 0.79
N ARG A 96 3.80 28.30 2.00
CA ARG A 96 2.97 29.36 2.62
C ARG A 96 1.49 28.97 2.68
N ARG A 97 1.22 27.68 2.87
CA ARG A 97 -0.13 27.12 3.05
C ARG A 97 -0.30 26.65 4.48
N SER A 98 -1.53 26.71 4.98
CA SER A 98 -1.86 26.09 6.25
C SER A 98 -1.85 24.56 6.13
N THR A 99 -1.55 23.87 7.24
CA THR A 99 -1.62 22.41 7.30
C THR A 99 -3.00 21.88 6.88
N ALA A 100 -4.07 22.58 7.28
CA ALA A 100 -5.44 22.21 6.92
C ALA A 100 -5.68 22.27 5.40
N GLU A 101 -5.23 23.33 4.71
CA GLU A 101 -5.36 23.43 3.26
C GLU A 101 -4.64 22.29 2.53
N VAL A 102 -3.40 21.98 2.94
CA VAL A 102 -2.62 20.91 2.30
C VAL A 102 -3.22 19.54 2.61
N TYR A 103 -3.63 19.31 3.86
CA TYR A 103 -4.29 18.08 4.27
C TYR A 103 -5.57 17.83 3.49
N GLU A 104 -6.43 18.85 3.32
CA GLU A 104 -7.67 18.71 2.56
C GLU A 104 -7.44 18.33 1.09
N LYS A 105 -6.35 18.80 0.48
CA LYS A 105 -5.95 18.39 -0.88
C LYS A 105 -5.56 16.91 -0.95
N VAL A 106 -4.89 16.39 0.08
CA VAL A 106 -4.55 14.95 0.13
C VAL A 106 -5.79 14.12 0.48
N ARG A 107 -6.60 14.57 1.44
CA ARG A 107 -7.83 13.90 1.87
C ARG A 107 -8.81 13.68 0.71
N SER A 108 -8.93 14.65 -0.20
CA SER A 108 -9.84 14.54 -1.34
C SER A 108 -9.44 13.44 -2.35
N VAL A 109 -8.16 13.09 -2.41
CA VAL A 109 -7.64 12.02 -3.29
C VAL A 109 -7.33 10.72 -2.55
N ALA A 110 -7.32 10.73 -1.22
CA ALA A 110 -6.97 9.58 -0.38
C ALA A 110 -7.86 8.36 -0.65
N GLY A 111 -9.16 8.55 -0.93
CA GLY A 111 -10.06 7.46 -1.28
C GLY A 111 -9.68 6.75 -2.58
N ALA A 112 -9.30 7.53 -3.60
CA ALA A 112 -8.82 6.97 -4.88
C ALA A 112 -7.49 6.23 -4.68
N ALA A 113 -6.55 6.82 -3.93
CA ALA A 113 -5.29 6.18 -3.58
C ALA A 113 -5.50 4.87 -2.79
N ARG A 114 -6.46 4.85 -1.86
CA ARG A 114 -6.83 3.62 -1.14
C ARG A 114 -7.32 2.52 -2.07
N GLY A 115 -8.07 2.89 -3.11
CA GLY A 115 -8.52 1.98 -4.16
C GLY A 115 -7.40 1.34 -4.98
N CYS A 116 -6.17 1.89 -4.94
CA CYS A 116 -4.99 1.29 -5.56
C CYS A 116 -4.40 0.14 -4.73
N TYR A 117 -4.72 0.01 -3.44
CA TYR A 117 -4.26 -1.11 -2.63
C TYR A 117 -5.19 -2.32 -2.74
N ASP A 118 -4.74 -3.46 -2.19
CA ASP A 118 -5.60 -4.62 -1.98
C ASP A 118 -6.61 -4.33 -0.86
N ALA A 119 -7.90 -4.41 -1.21
CA ALA A 119 -9.00 -4.07 -0.30
C ALA A 119 -9.16 -5.11 0.83
N ASP A 120 -8.66 -6.32 0.63
CA ASP A 120 -8.77 -7.43 1.59
C ASP A 120 -7.51 -7.55 2.46
N ASP A 121 -6.47 -6.73 2.22
CA ASP A 121 -5.24 -6.78 2.99
C ASP A 121 -5.47 -6.26 4.43
N PRO A 122 -5.03 -7.00 5.48
CA PRO A 122 -5.24 -6.58 6.86
C PRO A 122 -4.67 -5.19 7.20
N ALA A 123 -3.58 -4.79 6.55
CA ALA A 123 -2.99 -3.46 6.77
C ALA A 123 -3.83 -2.34 6.13
N VAL A 124 -4.70 -2.66 5.17
CA VAL A 124 -5.61 -1.69 4.55
C VAL A 124 -6.94 -1.70 5.28
N VAL A 125 -7.51 -2.89 5.52
CA VAL A 125 -8.79 -3.06 6.25
C VAL A 125 -8.72 -2.47 7.65
N GLY A 126 -7.60 -2.65 8.35
CA GLY A 126 -7.40 -2.17 9.72
C GLY A 126 -7.27 -0.65 9.87
N LEU A 127 -7.13 0.10 8.76
CA LEU A 127 -6.98 1.56 8.80
C LEU A 127 -8.32 2.25 8.49
N GLY A 128 -8.78 3.12 9.39
CA GLY A 128 -9.92 4.00 9.11
C GLY A 128 -9.63 5.00 7.98
N ASN A 129 -10.65 5.59 7.38
CA ASN A 129 -10.47 6.57 6.30
C ASN A 129 -9.66 7.80 6.74
N ALA A 130 -9.90 8.28 7.96
CA ALA A 130 -9.17 9.42 8.52
C ALA A 130 -7.69 9.07 8.79
N GLU A 131 -7.43 7.90 9.37
CA GLU A 131 -6.07 7.41 9.63
C GLU A 131 -5.30 7.20 8.31
N PHE A 132 -5.97 6.62 7.31
CA PHE A 132 -5.39 6.44 5.98
C PHE A 132 -5.05 7.79 5.32
N ALA A 133 -5.94 8.77 5.40
CA ALA A 133 -5.69 10.11 4.86
C ALA A 133 -4.55 10.83 5.61
N ALA A 134 -4.46 10.69 6.93
CA ALA A 134 -3.37 11.24 7.73
C ALA A 134 -2.02 10.60 7.36
N MET A 135 -1.97 9.27 7.24
CA MET A 135 -0.78 8.55 6.77
C MET A 135 -0.36 9.04 5.37
N MET A 136 -1.29 9.09 4.40
CA MET A 136 -1.01 9.57 3.04
C MET A 136 -0.53 11.03 3.01
N PHE A 137 -1.07 11.88 3.89
CA PHE A 137 -0.63 13.26 4.02
C PHE A 137 0.83 13.35 4.46
N LEU A 138 1.22 12.60 5.49
CA LEU A 138 2.60 12.60 5.98
C LEU A 138 3.56 11.98 4.97
N ASP A 139 3.19 10.85 4.37
CA ASP A 139 3.98 10.18 3.34
C ASP A 139 4.17 11.05 2.10
N GLY A 140 3.09 11.65 1.60
CA GLY A 140 3.12 12.54 0.45
C GLY A 140 3.96 13.79 0.72
N CYS A 141 3.81 14.40 1.89
CA CYS A 141 4.64 15.54 2.28
C CYS A 141 6.12 15.18 2.39
N PHE A 142 6.44 14.01 2.95
CA PHE A 142 7.81 13.52 3.01
C PHE A 142 8.44 13.34 1.63
N LEU A 143 7.72 12.71 0.70
CA LEU A 143 8.19 12.52 -0.67
C LEU A 143 8.42 13.86 -1.37
N LEU A 144 7.46 14.78 -1.29
CA LEU A 144 7.59 16.12 -1.88
C LEU A 144 8.77 16.88 -1.27
N GLN A 145 8.91 16.87 0.05
CA GLN A 145 10.03 17.54 0.73
C GLN A 145 11.38 16.90 0.36
N TYR A 146 11.44 15.57 0.20
CA TYR A 146 12.63 14.86 -0.26
C TYR A 146 13.02 15.27 -1.68
N MET A 147 12.04 15.34 -2.60
CA MET A 147 12.27 15.78 -3.98
C MET A 147 12.70 17.24 -4.07
N VAL A 148 12.06 18.14 -3.29
CA VAL A 148 12.40 19.56 -3.26
C VAL A 148 13.76 19.80 -2.61
N ALA A 149 14.10 19.10 -1.52
CA ALA A 149 15.40 19.24 -0.87
C ALA A 149 16.54 18.59 -1.68
N GLY A 150 16.24 17.56 -2.47
CA GLY A 150 17.18 16.90 -3.38
C GLY A 150 17.44 17.67 -4.68
N GLY A 151 16.63 18.70 -4.99
CA GLY A 151 16.76 19.54 -6.18
C GLY A 151 17.90 20.56 -6.13
N ASP A 152 18.47 20.84 -4.95
CA ASP A 152 19.53 21.85 -4.77
C ASP A 152 20.94 21.21 -4.64
N VAL A 153 21.33 20.42 -5.64
CA VAL A 153 22.77 20.23 -5.97
C VAL A 153 23.20 21.26 -7.03
N THR A 154 22.72 22.49 -6.92
CA THR A 154 23.44 23.68 -7.43
C THR A 154 23.16 24.87 -6.53
N THR A 155 24.09 25.11 -5.61
CA THR A 155 24.47 26.45 -5.13
C THR A 155 23.34 27.34 -4.59
N THR A 156 22.98 27.21 -3.31
CA THR A 156 22.72 28.39 -2.46
C THR A 156 23.01 28.10 -0.99
N THR A 157 23.95 28.88 -0.49
CA THR A 157 24.41 29.03 0.89
C THR A 157 23.32 28.83 1.94
N ARG A 158 23.46 27.73 2.69
CA ARG A 158 22.78 27.48 3.97
C ARG A 158 23.14 28.61 4.95
N ARG A 159 22.34 29.69 4.99
CA ARG A 159 22.39 30.65 6.10
C ARG A 159 21.93 29.92 7.35
N ARG A 160 22.89 29.44 8.15
CA ARG A 160 22.65 28.96 9.50
C ARG A 160 22.03 30.12 10.31
N PRO A 161 20.99 29.88 11.13
CA PRO A 161 20.62 30.85 12.15
C PRO A 161 21.76 30.88 13.19
N CYS A 162 22.42 32.02 13.34
CA CYS A 162 23.28 32.26 14.49
C CYS A 162 22.40 32.33 15.74
N CYS A 163 22.46 31.31 16.59
CA CYS A 163 22.04 31.46 17.98
C CYS A 163 23.01 32.46 18.64
N ARG A 164 22.53 33.66 18.95
CA ARG A 164 23.19 34.53 19.93
C ARG A 164 22.69 34.10 21.30
N THR A 165 23.54 33.45 22.08
CA THR A 165 23.38 33.40 23.53
C THR A 165 23.75 34.76 24.08
N GLY A 166 22.79 35.40 24.76
CA GLY A 166 23.09 36.41 25.77
C GLY A 166 23.43 35.76 27.10
#